data_AF-A0A850V3S3-F1
#
_entry.id   AF-A0A850V3S3-F1
#
_cell.length_a   1.000
_cell.length_b   1.000
_cell.length_c   1.000
_cell.angle_alpha   90.00
_cell.angle_beta   90.00
_cell.angle_gamma   90.00
#
_symmetry.space_group_name_H-M   'P 1'
#
loop_
_entity.id
_entity.type
_entity.pdbx_description
1 polymer ?
#
loop_
_entity_poly.entity_id
_entity_poly.type
_entity_poly.pdbx_seq_one_letter_code
_entity_poly.pdbx_strand_id
1 'polypeptide(L)'
;EFMQASWDVEEVQAKGIQHLASFVKDKSAFPYLQTCTEVITLAMKVHTDSLDLQVEGCTLLLEILSQALEQGVMMALDESVASCLLHTVRKHSENEEFLPMLCTLLMMVSASEVAAENLRKVGIIPDLLSILRRFLHNDEICSSCCAVLWSLAASENNADQAVLESALPVTCAVLQKHLQNGAVAESACSALWALALQGCLTDSDYEPIAALLLDALRMNPERAVLVKNGSLALASLVRLSETAALAILLDSKGSGIELIKDEYHLHLDEPGVAAALCLLMNEMVQYDEVMLDMRSQKVEKLLSEIKLQFPFS
;
A
#
# COMPACT_ATOMS: atom_id res chain seq x y z
N GLU A 1 -8.81 -31.64 -15.17
CA GLU A 1 -8.93 -32.58 -16.30
C GLU A 1 -9.46 -31.94 -17.58
N PHE A 2 -10.70 -31.45 -17.64
CA PHE A 2 -11.26 -30.82 -18.85
C PHE A 2 -10.38 -29.71 -19.45
N MET A 3 -9.99 -28.71 -18.63
CA MET A 3 -9.09 -27.64 -19.06
C MET A 3 -7.69 -28.14 -19.44
N GLN A 4 -7.16 -29.17 -18.77
CA GLN A 4 -5.82 -29.70 -19.03
C GLN A 4 -5.75 -30.51 -20.32
N ALA A 5 -6.84 -31.18 -20.70
CA ALA A 5 -6.90 -32.01 -21.90
C ALA A 5 -6.88 -31.19 -23.21
N SER A 6 -7.29 -29.93 -23.16
CA SER A 6 -7.27 -29.00 -24.30
C SER A 6 -6.78 -27.62 -23.85
N TRP A 7 -5.58 -27.62 -23.28
CA TRP A 7 -4.93 -26.44 -22.69
C TRP A 7 -4.69 -25.33 -23.74
N ASP A 8 -4.53 -25.71 -25.00
CA ASP A 8 -4.26 -24.85 -26.16
C ASP A 8 -5.53 -24.29 -26.83
N VAL A 9 -6.73 -24.66 -26.36
CA VAL A 9 -8.00 -24.19 -26.93
C VAL A 9 -8.62 -23.13 -26.02
N GLU A 10 -8.61 -21.87 -26.48
CA GLU A 10 -9.12 -20.71 -25.71
C GLU A 10 -10.57 -20.92 -25.23
N GLU A 11 -11.47 -21.36 -26.12
CA GLU A 11 -12.88 -21.57 -25.78
C GLU A 11 -13.06 -22.63 -24.67
N VAL A 12 -12.19 -23.64 -24.62
CA VAL A 12 -12.21 -24.66 -23.57
C VAL A 12 -11.74 -24.05 -22.25
N GLN A 13 -10.70 -23.22 -22.27
CA GLN A 13 -10.22 -22.54 -21.08
C GLN A 13 -11.27 -21.57 -20.53
N ALA A 14 -11.88 -20.75 -21.38
CA ALA A 14 -12.93 -19.80 -20.99
C ALA A 14 -14.13 -20.52 -20.34
N LYS A 15 -14.66 -21.57 -21.00
CA LYS A 15 -15.73 -22.40 -20.42
C LYS A 15 -15.34 -23.05 -19.10
N GLY A 16 -14.08 -23.47 -18.98
CA GLY A 16 -13.53 -24.01 -17.74
C GLY A 16 -13.53 -22.99 -16.61
N ILE A 17 -13.00 -21.78 -16.85
CA ILE A 17 -12.96 -20.69 -15.87
C ILE A 17 -14.39 -20.27 -15.48
N GLN A 18 -15.30 -20.09 -16.43
CA GLN A 18 -16.71 -19.78 -16.16
C GLN A 18 -17.38 -20.86 -15.31
N HIS A 19 -17.08 -22.13 -15.57
CA HIS A 19 -17.61 -23.22 -14.75
C HIS A 19 -17.06 -23.18 -13.32
N LEU A 20 -15.76 -22.93 -13.14
CA LEU A 20 -15.16 -22.74 -11.81
C LEU A 20 -15.77 -21.55 -11.06
N ALA A 21 -15.98 -20.43 -11.76
CA ALA A 21 -16.60 -19.23 -11.21
C ALA A 21 -18.02 -19.48 -10.67
N SER A 22 -18.77 -20.41 -11.29
CA SER A 22 -20.10 -20.78 -10.79
C SER A 22 -20.11 -21.37 -9.38
N PHE A 23 -18.97 -21.87 -8.89
CA PHE A 23 -18.82 -22.47 -7.56
C PHE A 23 -18.33 -21.50 -6.48
N VAL A 24 -17.91 -20.27 -6.80
CA VAL A 24 -17.35 -19.32 -5.83
C VAL A 24 -18.31 -19.05 -4.67
N LYS A 25 -19.61 -18.97 -4.95
CA LYS A 25 -20.63 -18.74 -3.91
C LYS A 25 -20.89 -19.95 -3.01
N ASP A 26 -20.41 -21.14 -3.41
CA ASP A 26 -20.54 -22.36 -2.62
C ASP A 26 -19.35 -22.49 -1.66
N LYS A 27 -19.59 -22.23 -0.37
CA LYS A 27 -18.57 -22.35 0.68
C LYS A 27 -17.98 -23.76 0.77
N SER A 28 -18.72 -24.79 0.36
CA SER A 28 -18.21 -26.16 0.36
C SER A 28 -17.23 -26.44 -0.78
N ALA A 29 -17.31 -25.66 -1.87
CA ALA A 29 -16.41 -25.76 -3.02
C ALA A 29 -15.09 -25.01 -2.81
N PHE A 30 -15.02 -24.08 -1.85
CA PHE A 30 -13.86 -23.21 -1.64
C PHE A 30 -12.52 -23.96 -1.50
N PRO A 31 -12.38 -25.03 -0.69
CA PRO A 31 -11.12 -25.78 -0.59
C PRO A 31 -10.64 -26.35 -1.93
N TYR A 32 -11.56 -26.65 -2.85
CA TYR A 32 -11.26 -27.13 -4.20
C TYR A 32 -10.91 -25.98 -5.15
N LEU A 33 -11.54 -24.81 -4.99
CA LEU A 33 -11.21 -23.63 -5.79
C LEU A 33 -9.79 -23.14 -5.50
N GLN A 34 -9.34 -23.25 -4.24
CA GLN A 34 -7.96 -22.91 -3.86
C GLN A 34 -6.91 -23.71 -4.62
N THR A 35 -7.17 -24.99 -4.93
CA THR A 35 -6.24 -25.83 -5.69
C THR A 35 -6.29 -25.59 -7.20
N CYS A 36 -7.23 -24.75 -7.66
CA CYS A 36 -7.39 -24.43 -9.08
C CYS A 36 -6.59 -23.19 -9.51
N THR A 37 -5.95 -22.46 -8.59
CA THR A 37 -5.20 -21.22 -8.90
C THR A 37 -4.13 -21.44 -9.96
N GLU A 38 -3.36 -22.52 -9.87
CA GLU A 38 -2.34 -22.89 -10.87
C GLU A 38 -2.94 -23.19 -12.25
N VAL A 39 -4.11 -23.82 -12.30
CA VAL A 39 -4.79 -24.14 -13.57
C VAL A 39 -5.31 -22.87 -14.23
N ILE A 40 -5.85 -21.94 -13.42
CA ILE A 40 -6.32 -20.63 -13.89
C ILE A 40 -5.15 -19.81 -14.44
N THR A 41 -4.04 -19.72 -13.69
CA THR A 41 -2.87 -18.96 -14.13
C THR A 41 -2.18 -19.59 -15.33
N LEU A 42 -2.18 -20.92 -15.46
CA LEU A 42 -1.70 -21.60 -16.66
C LEU A 42 -2.54 -21.24 -17.89
N ALA A 43 -3.88 -21.27 -17.77
CA ALA A 43 -4.78 -20.88 -18.85
C ALA A 43 -4.52 -19.44 -19.30
N MET A 44 -4.42 -18.50 -18.36
CA MET A 44 -4.07 -17.10 -18.62
C MET A 44 -2.69 -16.97 -19.31
N LYS A 45 -1.71 -17.76 -18.88
CA LYS A 45 -0.35 -17.74 -19.45
C LYS A 45 -0.26 -18.32 -20.87
N VAL A 46 -1.11 -19.27 -21.22
CA VAL A 46 -1.16 -19.83 -22.59
C VAL A 46 -1.85 -18.86 -23.55
N HIS A 47 -2.91 -18.20 -23.09
CA HIS A 47 -3.79 -17.35 -23.92
C HIS A 47 -3.65 -15.88 -23.55
N THR A 48 -2.43 -15.37 -23.63
CA THR A 48 -2.09 -13.99 -23.20
C THR A 48 -2.61 -12.91 -24.12
N ASP A 49 -3.00 -13.28 -25.35
CA ASP A 49 -3.61 -12.36 -26.32
C ASP A 49 -5.13 -12.23 -26.13
N SER A 50 -5.77 -13.14 -25.40
CA SER A 50 -7.21 -13.07 -25.11
C SER A 50 -7.48 -12.22 -23.88
N LEU A 51 -7.85 -10.96 -24.10
CA LEU A 51 -8.22 -10.04 -23.02
C LEU A 51 -9.38 -10.60 -22.19
N ASP A 52 -10.39 -11.18 -22.84
CA ASP A 52 -11.56 -11.76 -22.16
C ASP A 52 -11.12 -12.87 -21.20
N LEU A 53 -10.22 -13.75 -21.62
CA LEU A 53 -9.69 -14.80 -20.73
C LEU A 53 -8.85 -14.22 -19.58
N GLN A 54 -8.06 -13.17 -19.81
CA GLN A 54 -7.33 -12.50 -18.74
C GLN A 54 -8.30 -11.89 -17.71
N VAL A 55 -9.36 -11.23 -18.17
CA VAL A 55 -10.39 -10.64 -17.32
C VAL A 55 -11.11 -11.71 -16.51
N GLU A 56 -11.58 -12.79 -17.15
CA GLU A 56 -12.25 -13.90 -16.47
C GLU A 56 -11.35 -14.59 -15.44
N GLY A 57 -10.09 -14.84 -15.81
CA GLY A 57 -9.10 -15.44 -14.93
C GLY A 57 -8.77 -14.57 -13.72
N CYS A 58 -8.49 -13.28 -13.92
CA CYS A 58 -8.24 -12.32 -12.85
C CYS A 58 -9.46 -12.16 -11.93
N THR A 59 -10.66 -12.09 -12.49
CA THR A 59 -11.92 -12.00 -11.72
C THR A 59 -12.08 -13.21 -10.81
N LEU A 60 -11.89 -14.42 -11.34
CA LEU A 60 -12.01 -15.63 -10.54
C LEU A 60 -10.94 -15.70 -9.43
N LEU A 61 -9.69 -15.32 -9.72
CA LEU A 61 -8.64 -15.26 -8.70
C LEU A 61 -8.97 -14.26 -7.60
N LEU A 62 -9.50 -13.09 -7.96
CA LEU A 62 -9.92 -12.06 -7.01
C LEU A 62 -11.05 -12.55 -6.10
N GLU A 63 -12.04 -13.24 -6.68
CA GLU A 63 -13.15 -13.85 -5.95
C GLU A 63 -12.67 -14.94 -4.97
N ILE A 64 -11.75 -15.80 -5.40
CA ILE A 64 -11.14 -16.82 -4.54
C ILE A 64 -10.39 -16.17 -3.36
N LEU A 65 -9.60 -15.12 -3.61
CA LEU A 65 -8.85 -14.43 -2.55
C LEU A 65 -9.78 -13.69 -1.59
N SER A 66 -10.87 -13.10 -2.09
CA SER A 66 -11.90 -12.44 -1.28
C SER A 66 -12.56 -13.44 -0.32
N GLN A 67 -12.93 -14.60 -0.84
CA GLN A 67 -13.51 -15.67 -0.04
C GLN A 67 -12.51 -16.25 0.97
N ALA A 68 -11.22 -16.33 0.62
CA ALA A 68 -10.15 -16.74 1.53
C ALA A 68 -10.04 -15.78 2.71
N LEU A 69 -10.06 -14.47 2.43
CA LEU A 69 -10.02 -13.41 3.44
C LEU A 69 -11.23 -13.49 4.39
N GLU A 70 -12.44 -13.67 3.86
CA GLU A 70 -13.66 -13.84 4.67
C GLU A 70 -13.59 -15.06 5.61
N GLN A 71 -12.88 -16.11 5.21
CA GLN A 71 -12.69 -17.32 6.00
C GLN A 71 -11.43 -17.27 6.89
N GLY A 72 -10.68 -16.16 6.89
CA GLY A 72 -9.45 -16.01 7.64
C GLY A 72 -8.32 -16.92 7.15
N VAL A 73 -8.39 -17.39 5.89
CA VAL A 73 -7.38 -18.26 5.28
C VAL A 73 -6.42 -17.39 4.47
N MET A 74 -5.16 -17.38 4.89
CA MET A 74 -4.10 -16.74 4.10
C MET A 74 -3.65 -17.68 2.99
N MET A 75 -3.79 -17.25 1.74
CA MET A 75 -3.31 -18.02 0.59
C MET A 75 -1.84 -17.70 0.30
N ALA A 76 -1.01 -18.73 0.29
CA ALA A 76 0.36 -18.65 -0.21
C ALA A 76 0.36 -18.97 -1.70
N LEU A 77 0.34 -17.92 -2.52
CA LEU A 77 0.47 -18.06 -3.96
C LEU A 77 1.92 -18.24 -4.35
N ASP A 78 2.17 -19.17 -5.26
CA ASP A 78 3.50 -19.57 -5.68
C ASP A 78 4.15 -18.57 -6.66
N GLU A 79 5.38 -18.86 -7.06
CA GLU A 79 6.11 -18.04 -8.03
C GLU A 79 5.48 -18.11 -9.44
N SER A 80 4.76 -19.18 -9.77
CA SER A 80 4.10 -19.33 -11.07
C SER A 80 2.95 -18.33 -11.23
N VAL A 81 2.16 -18.11 -10.17
CA VAL A 81 1.12 -17.09 -10.12
C VAL A 81 1.74 -15.70 -10.24
N ALA A 82 2.79 -15.40 -9.48
CA ALA A 82 3.48 -14.10 -9.56
C ALA A 82 4.02 -13.82 -10.97
N SER A 83 4.63 -14.82 -11.61
CA SER A 83 5.14 -14.72 -12.98
C SER A 83 4.02 -14.49 -14.01
N CYS A 84 2.88 -15.18 -13.85
CA CYS A 84 1.72 -14.98 -14.71
C CYS A 84 1.18 -13.55 -14.58
N LEU A 85 0.95 -13.07 -13.36
CA LEU A 85 0.44 -11.72 -13.11
C LEU A 85 1.39 -10.64 -13.63
N LEU A 86 2.71 -10.81 -13.48
CA LEU A 86 3.70 -9.91 -14.08
C LEU A 86 3.56 -9.83 -15.60
N HIS A 87 3.35 -10.97 -16.26
CA HIS A 87 3.17 -11.01 -17.70
C HIS A 87 1.88 -10.29 -18.12
N THR A 88 0.77 -10.54 -17.43
CA THR A 88 -0.51 -9.86 -17.66
C THR A 88 -0.38 -8.35 -17.46
N VAL A 89 0.31 -7.89 -16.40
CA VAL A 89 0.62 -6.47 -16.17
C VAL A 89 1.37 -5.86 -17.34
N ARG A 90 2.44 -6.51 -17.81
CA ARG A 90 3.24 -5.99 -18.93
C ARG A 90 2.45 -5.90 -20.22
N LYS A 91 1.69 -6.95 -20.53
CA LYS A 91 0.87 -7.04 -21.75
C LYS A 91 -0.25 -5.99 -21.78
N HIS A 92 -0.88 -5.73 -20.64
CA HIS A 92 -2.05 -4.86 -20.52
C HIS A 92 -1.77 -3.55 -19.77
N SER A 93 -0.50 -3.12 -19.71
CA SER A 93 -0.06 -1.90 -19.01
C SER A 93 -0.65 -0.59 -19.57
N GLU A 94 -1.35 -0.65 -20.69
CA GLU A 94 -2.03 0.48 -21.35
C GLU A 94 -3.56 0.38 -21.29
N ASN A 95 -4.11 -0.72 -20.76
CA ASN A 95 -5.55 -0.93 -20.68
C ASN A 95 -6.11 -0.39 -19.35
N GLU A 96 -6.47 0.89 -19.34
CA GLU A 96 -7.02 1.55 -18.15
C GLU A 96 -8.31 0.91 -17.62
N GLU A 97 -9.12 0.27 -18.46
CA GLU A 97 -10.38 -0.37 -18.03
C GLU A 97 -10.10 -1.67 -17.25
N PHE A 98 -9.01 -2.36 -17.55
CA PHE A 98 -8.64 -3.62 -16.91
C PHE A 98 -7.73 -3.44 -15.68
N LEU A 99 -6.87 -2.41 -15.71
CA LEU A 99 -5.88 -2.19 -14.66
C LEU A 99 -6.43 -2.06 -13.23
N PRO A 100 -7.59 -1.42 -12.95
CA PRO A 100 -8.13 -1.34 -11.59
C PRO A 100 -8.33 -2.73 -10.96
N MET A 101 -8.91 -3.66 -11.72
CA MET A 101 -9.11 -5.05 -11.29
C MET A 101 -7.77 -5.78 -11.09
N LEU A 102 -6.85 -5.65 -12.04
CA LEU A 102 -5.54 -6.30 -11.97
C LEU A 102 -4.70 -5.77 -10.79
N CYS A 103 -4.70 -4.46 -10.56
CA CYS A 103 -4.01 -3.84 -9.43
C CYS A 103 -4.66 -4.21 -8.09
N THR A 104 -5.99 -4.32 -8.03
CA THR A 104 -6.70 -4.82 -6.84
C THR A 104 -6.33 -6.27 -6.56
N LEU A 105 -6.27 -7.12 -7.58
CA LEU A 105 -5.81 -8.49 -7.46
C LEU A 105 -4.37 -8.54 -6.91
N LEU A 106 -3.45 -7.76 -7.47
CA LEU A 106 -2.08 -7.68 -6.96
C LEU A 106 -2.01 -7.23 -5.50
N MET A 107 -2.85 -6.27 -5.09
CA MET A 107 -2.95 -5.82 -3.70
C MET A 107 -3.39 -6.95 -2.77
N MET A 108 -4.40 -7.73 -3.17
CA MET A 108 -4.86 -8.87 -2.37
C MET A 108 -3.82 -9.98 -2.31
N VAL A 109 -3.11 -10.24 -3.42
CA VAL A 109 -2.00 -11.19 -3.47
C VAL A 109 -0.87 -10.76 -2.54
N SER A 110 -0.49 -9.47 -2.56
CA SER A 110 0.64 -8.96 -1.78
C SER A 110 0.38 -8.88 -0.27
N ALA A 111 -0.85 -9.13 0.20
CA ALA A 111 -1.14 -9.24 1.63
C ALA A 111 -0.44 -10.43 2.30
N SER A 112 -0.07 -11.46 1.53
CA SER A 112 0.72 -12.60 1.98
C SER A 112 2.20 -12.31 1.82
N GLU A 113 3.00 -12.46 2.88
CA GLU A 113 4.46 -12.23 2.84
C GLU A 113 5.16 -13.09 1.77
N VAL A 114 4.74 -14.36 1.66
CA VAL A 114 5.29 -15.30 0.66
C VAL A 114 4.99 -14.83 -0.75
N ALA A 115 3.76 -14.37 -1.00
CA ALA A 115 3.37 -13.90 -2.33
C ALA A 115 4.00 -12.54 -2.65
N ALA A 116 4.11 -11.63 -1.68
CA ALA A 116 4.85 -10.37 -1.82
C ALA A 116 6.33 -10.62 -2.16
N GLU A 117 6.96 -11.62 -1.54
CA GLU A 117 8.32 -12.04 -1.87
C GLU A 117 8.42 -12.57 -3.30
N ASN A 118 7.47 -13.39 -3.74
CA ASN A 118 7.45 -13.88 -5.12
C ASN A 118 7.25 -12.73 -6.13
N LEU A 119 6.37 -11.77 -5.84
CA LEU A 119 6.18 -10.56 -6.65
C LEU A 119 7.44 -9.68 -6.73
N ARG A 120 8.20 -9.57 -5.63
CA ARG A 120 9.51 -8.90 -5.63
C ARG A 120 10.52 -9.62 -6.51
N LYS A 121 10.65 -10.95 -6.36
CA LYS A 121 11.60 -11.78 -7.12
C LYS A 121 11.39 -11.69 -8.62
N VAL A 122 10.13 -11.66 -9.08
CA VAL A 122 9.81 -11.51 -10.50
C VAL A 122 10.00 -10.07 -11.01
N GLY A 123 10.22 -9.10 -10.11
CA GLY A 123 10.58 -7.73 -10.45
C GLY A 123 9.40 -6.86 -10.89
N ILE A 124 8.28 -6.91 -10.15
CA ILE A 124 7.06 -6.17 -10.51
C ILE A 124 7.12 -4.65 -10.27
N ILE A 125 8.00 -4.17 -9.38
CA ILE A 125 8.01 -2.76 -8.94
C ILE A 125 8.15 -1.77 -10.12
N PRO A 126 9.11 -1.92 -11.06
CA PRO A 126 9.23 -0.99 -12.19
C PRO A 126 7.97 -0.89 -13.05
N ASP A 127 7.24 -2.01 -13.22
CA ASP A 127 6.00 -2.08 -13.98
C ASP A 127 4.87 -1.30 -13.25
N LEU A 128 4.76 -1.43 -11.92
CA LEU A 128 3.82 -0.65 -11.10
C LEU A 128 4.12 0.85 -11.16
N LEU A 129 5.40 1.23 -11.09
CA LEU A 129 5.80 2.64 -11.19
C LEU A 129 5.49 3.21 -12.57
N SER A 130 5.60 2.41 -13.64
CA SER A 130 5.19 2.80 -14.98
C SER A 130 3.68 3.08 -15.06
N ILE A 131 2.87 2.18 -14.50
CA ILE A 131 1.41 2.33 -14.43
C ILE A 131 1.02 3.58 -13.65
N LEU A 132 1.60 3.79 -12.46
CA LEU A 132 1.32 4.97 -11.63
C LEU A 132 1.65 6.29 -12.35
N ARG A 133 2.78 6.35 -13.07
CA ARG A 133 3.15 7.54 -13.86
C ARG A 133 2.15 7.81 -14.99
N ARG A 134 1.65 6.77 -15.63
CA ARG A 134 0.71 6.86 -16.77
C ARG A 134 -0.70 7.23 -16.33
N PHE A 135 -1.19 6.58 -15.27
CA PHE A 135 -2.56 6.70 -14.79
C PHE A 135 -2.66 7.44 -13.47
N LEU A 136 -1.82 8.46 -13.27
CA LEU A 136 -1.79 9.28 -12.05
C LEU A 136 -3.15 9.92 -11.69
N HIS A 137 -4.06 10.03 -12.66
CA HIS A 137 -5.39 10.60 -12.47
C HIS A 137 -6.43 9.59 -11.98
N ASN A 138 -6.15 8.29 -12.08
CA ASN A 138 -7.06 7.21 -11.74
C ASN A 138 -6.82 6.77 -10.29
N ASP A 139 -7.78 7.05 -9.42
CA ASP A 139 -7.68 6.85 -7.98
C ASP A 139 -7.67 5.36 -7.58
N GLU A 140 -8.46 4.52 -8.23
CA GLU A 140 -8.48 3.07 -7.96
C GLU A 140 -7.13 2.41 -8.27
N ILE A 141 -6.52 2.75 -9.41
CA ILE A 141 -5.17 2.28 -9.78
C ILE A 141 -4.15 2.82 -8.77
N CYS A 142 -4.19 4.13 -8.47
CA CYS A 142 -3.25 4.74 -7.54
C CYS A 142 -3.30 4.12 -6.14
N SER A 143 -4.50 3.95 -5.58
CA SER A 143 -4.68 3.35 -4.25
C SER A 143 -4.15 1.92 -4.21
N SER A 144 -4.55 1.09 -5.18
CA SER A 144 -4.14 -0.33 -5.24
C SER A 144 -2.63 -0.47 -5.44
N CYS A 145 -2.03 0.28 -6.37
CA CYS A 145 -0.59 0.23 -6.61
C CYS A 145 0.21 0.72 -5.40
N CYS A 146 -0.21 1.79 -4.71
CA CYS A 146 0.45 2.24 -3.48
C CYS A 146 0.34 1.20 -2.36
N ALA A 147 -0.80 0.52 -2.23
CA ALA A 147 -0.96 -0.57 -1.26
C ALA A 147 -0.02 -1.75 -1.58
N VAL A 148 0.11 -2.13 -2.86
CA VAL A 148 1.11 -3.13 -3.29
C VAL A 148 2.53 -2.67 -2.94
N LEU A 149 2.90 -1.43 -3.27
CA LEU A 149 4.22 -0.87 -2.95
C LEU A 149 4.53 -0.92 -1.45
N TRP A 150 3.56 -0.59 -0.59
CA TRP A 150 3.69 -0.75 0.85
C TRP A 150 4.01 -2.20 1.23
N SER A 151 3.24 -3.18 0.75
CA SER A 151 3.49 -4.61 1.05
C SER A 151 4.86 -5.09 0.56
N LEU A 152 5.29 -4.61 -0.61
CA LEU A 152 6.58 -4.99 -1.17
C LEU A 152 7.75 -4.36 -0.40
N ALA A 153 7.61 -3.11 0.05
CA ALA A 153 8.65 -2.37 0.78
C ALA A 153 8.67 -2.63 2.30
N ALA A 154 7.58 -3.14 2.89
CA ALA A 154 7.51 -3.40 4.33
C ALA A 154 8.28 -4.66 4.77
N SER A 155 8.75 -5.48 3.83
CA SER A 155 9.52 -6.68 4.15
C SER A 155 10.99 -6.37 4.46
N GLU A 156 11.56 -7.11 5.41
CA GLU A 156 12.98 -7.03 5.78
C GLU A 156 13.93 -7.65 4.74
N ASN A 157 13.39 -8.28 3.69
CA ASN A 157 14.20 -8.88 2.63
C ASN A 157 14.78 -7.79 1.72
N ASN A 158 16.06 -7.95 1.36
CA ASN A 158 16.83 -7.07 0.49
C ASN A 158 16.23 -6.97 -0.92
N ALA A 159 15.15 -6.23 -1.09
CA ALA A 159 14.74 -5.72 -2.39
C ALA A 159 15.88 -4.87 -2.97
N ASP A 160 15.94 -4.76 -4.29
CA ASP A 160 16.90 -3.87 -4.95
C ASP A 160 16.65 -2.43 -4.49
N GLN A 161 17.58 -1.91 -3.69
CA GLN A 161 17.49 -0.59 -3.08
C GLN A 161 17.26 0.50 -4.13
N ALA A 162 17.94 0.41 -5.28
CA ALA A 162 17.80 1.40 -6.35
C ALA A 162 16.39 1.40 -6.96
N VAL A 163 15.75 0.23 -7.01
CA VAL A 163 14.37 0.10 -7.48
C VAL A 163 13.40 0.74 -6.49
N LEU A 164 13.60 0.52 -5.18
CA LEU A 164 12.77 1.14 -4.13
C LEU A 164 12.97 2.66 -4.07
N GLU A 165 14.20 3.16 -4.18
CA GLU A 165 14.49 4.60 -4.28
C GLU A 165 13.72 5.26 -5.43
N SER A 166 13.62 4.57 -6.57
CA SER A 166 12.87 5.08 -7.72
C SER A 166 11.34 5.20 -7.49
N ALA A 167 10.80 4.54 -6.46
CA ALA A 167 9.39 4.59 -6.09
C ALA A 167 9.02 5.85 -5.29
N LEU A 168 9.99 6.47 -4.60
CA LEU A 168 9.77 7.64 -3.75
C LEU A 168 9.14 8.82 -4.52
N PRO A 169 9.72 9.33 -5.63
CA PRO A 169 9.14 10.47 -6.35
C PRO A 169 7.78 10.16 -6.97
N VAL A 170 7.54 8.91 -7.40
CA VAL A 170 6.26 8.48 -7.97
C VAL A 170 5.18 8.46 -6.90
N THR A 171 5.49 7.94 -5.71
CA THR A 171 4.55 7.89 -4.58
C THR A 171 4.23 9.30 -4.07
N CYS A 172 5.21 10.20 -4.03
CA CYS A 172 4.98 11.61 -3.72
C CYS A 172 4.05 12.28 -4.74
N ALA A 173 4.22 12.00 -6.04
CA ALA A 173 3.34 12.54 -7.08
C ALA A 173 1.89 12.04 -6.94
N VAL A 174 1.70 10.77 -6.55
CA VAL A 174 0.36 10.21 -6.25
C VAL A 174 -0.28 10.97 -5.09
N LEU A 175 0.44 11.09 -3.97
CA LEU A 175 -0.07 11.78 -2.78
C LEU A 175 -0.41 13.24 -3.09
N GLN A 176 0.48 13.94 -3.79
CA GLN A 176 0.28 15.34 -4.19
C GLN A 176 -0.95 15.52 -5.09
N LYS A 177 -1.17 14.61 -6.04
CA LYS A 177 -2.32 14.65 -6.95
C LYS A 177 -3.64 14.40 -6.22
N HIS A 178 -3.62 13.50 -5.24
CA HIS A 178 -4.82 12.96 -4.59
C HIS A 178 -4.95 13.36 -3.12
N LEU A 179 -4.42 14.52 -2.73
CA LEU A 179 -4.50 15.03 -1.35
C LEU A 179 -5.94 15.07 -0.79
N GLN A 180 -6.96 15.24 -1.63
CA GLN A 180 -8.37 15.27 -1.21
C GLN A 180 -9.06 13.91 -1.26
N ASN A 181 -8.43 12.90 -1.85
CA ASN A 181 -8.96 11.55 -1.89
C ASN A 181 -8.31 10.75 -0.74
N GLY A 182 -9.01 10.70 0.40
CA GLY A 182 -8.48 10.09 1.61
C GLY A 182 -8.07 8.62 1.45
N ALA A 183 -8.72 7.85 0.58
CA ALA A 183 -8.34 6.44 0.35
C ALA A 183 -6.99 6.34 -0.37
N VAL A 184 -6.78 7.14 -1.42
CA VAL A 184 -5.49 7.17 -2.14
C VAL A 184 -4.39 7.76 -1.27
N ALA A 185 -4.68 8.85 -0.56
CA ALA A 185 -3.72 9.49 0.33
C ALA A 185 -3.27 8.54 1.45
N GLU A 186 -4.17 7.75 2.00
CA GLU A 186 -3.87 6.72 3.01
C GLU A 186 -2.91 5.65 2.46
N SER A 187 -3.22 5.09 1.29
CA SER A 187 -2.34 4.11 0.62
C SER A 187 -0.96 4.71 0.30
N ALA A 188 -0.91 5.95 -0.18
CA ALA A 188 0.33 6.63 -0.50
C ALA A 188 1.17 6.94 0.74
N CYS A 189 0.57 7.44 1.83
CA CYS A 189 1.23 7.62 3.12
C CYS A 189 1.80 6.31 3.67
N SER A 190 1.06 5.21 3.51
CA SER A 190 1.54 3.87 3.90
C SER A 190 2.79 3.49 3.11
N ALA A 191 2.77 3.64 1.78
CA ALA A 191 3.93 3.37 0.93
C ALA A 191 5.13 4.27 1.28
N LEU A 192 4.92 5.57 1.52
CA LEU A 192 5.98 6.50 1.92
C LEU A 192 6.60 6.12 3.27
N TRP A 193 5.78 5.67 4.23
CA TRP A 193 6.29 5.15 5.50
C TRP A 193 7.22 3.94 5.28
N ALA A 194 6.79 2.96 4.49
CA ALA A 194 7.61 1.79 4.19
C ALA A 194 8.92 2.17 3.47
N LEU A 195 8.86 3.07 2.48
CA LEU A 195 10.05 3.56 1.78
C LEU A 195 11.01 4.34 2.71
N ALA A 196 10.48 5.09 3.68
CA ALA A 196 11.29 5.77 4.70
C ALA A 196 12.00 4.78 5.63
N LEU A 197 11.36 3.68 6.00
CA LEU A 197 11.99 2.61 6.77
C LEU A 197 13.11 1.90 5.99
N GLN A 198 12.98 1.79 4.67
CA GLN A 198 14.00 1.22 3.77
C GLN A 198 15.16 2.19 3.47
N GLY A 199 15.15 3.40 4.03
CA GLY A 199 16.22 4.38 3.82
C GLY A 199 16.31 4.87 2.37
N CYS A 200 15.19 4.90 1.65
CA CYS A 200 15.14 5.32 0.24
C CYS A 200 15.27 6.83 0.01
N LEU A 201 15.52 7.62 1.06
CA LEU A 201 15.52 9.08 1.00
C LEU A 201 16.93 9.66 1.00
N THR A 202 17.08 10.79 0.32
CA THR A 202 18.27 11.63 0.33
C THR A 202 18.02 12.91 1.14
N ASP A 203 19.10 13.66 1.45
CA ASP A 203 19.01 14.89 2.25
C ASP A 203 18.02 15.92 1.68
N SER A 204 17.85 15.97 0.35
CA SER A 204 16.90 16.88 -0.31
C SER A 204 15.44 16.45 -0.22
N ASP A 205 15.14 15.23 0.21
CA ASP A 205 13.79 14.67 0.23
C ASP A 205 13.05 14.93 1.55
N TYR A 206 13.77 15.06 2.67
CA TYR A 206 13.18 15.11 4.01
C TYR A 206 12.20 16.27 4.20
N GLU A 207 12.61 17.50 3.88
CA GLU A 207 11.76 18.69 4.02
C GLU A 207 10.50 18.65 3.13
N PRO A 208 10.59 18.44 1.79
CA PRO A 208 9.41 18.44 0.94
C PRO A 208 8.46 17.28 1.25
N ILE A 209 8.96 16.11 1.63
CA ILE A 209 8.10 14.98 1.98
C ILE A 209 7.43 15.21 3.33
N ALA A 210 8.13 15.77 4.32
CA ALA A 210 7.51 16.16 5.59
C ALA A 210 6.37 17.16 5.36
N ALA A 211 6.60 18.19 4.55
CA ALA A 211 5.56 19.16 4.18
C ALA A 211 4.36 18.50 3.47
N LEU A 212 4.62 17.57 2.54
CA LEU A 212 3.56 16.84 1.83
C LEU A 212 2.73 15.93 2.75
N LEU A 213 3.38 15.25 3.71
CA LEU A 213 2.69 14.43 4.70
C LEU A 213 1.82 15.29 5.63
N LEU A 214 2.31 16.45 6.06
CA LEU A 214 1.51 17.40 6.84
C LEU A 214 0.29 17.90 6.06
N ASP A 215 0.44 18.15 4.75
CA ASP A 215 -0.69 18.47 3.87
C ASP A 215 -1.70 17.34 3.78
N ALA A 216 -1.25 16.09 3.68
CA ALA A 216 -2.13 14.93 3.64
C ALA A 216 -2.97 14.79 4.91
N LEU A 217 -2.35 15.01 6.09
CA LEU A 217 -3.03 15.03 7.39
C LEU A 217 -4.13 16.11 7.41
N ARG A 218 -3.78 17.36 7.09
CA ARG A 218 -4.74 18.49 7.07
C ARG A 218 -5.93 18.28 6.14
N MET A 219 -5.72 17.62 5.01
CA MET A 219 -6.78 17.44 4.01
C MET A 219 -7.69 16.25 4.33
N ASN A 220 -7.27 15.34 5.22
CA ASN A 220 -8.02 14.12 5.56
C ASN A 220 -8.01 13.81 7.07
N PRO A 221 -8.36 14.77 7.93
CA PRO A 221 -8.20 14.62 9.38
C PRO A 221 -9.06 13.47 9.93
N GLU A 222 -10.24 13.20 9.33
CA GLU A 222 -11.15 12.14 9.79
C GLU A 222 -10.63 10.69 9.56
N ARG A 223 -9.49 10.51 8.87
CA ARG A 223 -9.00 9.18 8.45
C ARG A 223 -7.92 8.66 9.39
N ALA A 224 -8.32 7.95 10.46
CA ALA A 224 -7.40 7.42 11.48
C ALA A 224 -6.20 6.63 10.91
N VAL A 225 -6.40 5.79 9.89
CA VAL A 225 -5.30 5.00 9.28
C VAL A 225 -4.30 5.91 8.54
N LEU A 226 -4.78 6.93 7.84
CA LEU A 226 -3.94 7.94 7.19
C LEU A 226 -3.16 8.72 8.25
N VAL A 227 -3.82 9.16 9.32
CA VAL A 227 -3.17 9.90 10.41
C VAL A 227 -2.08 9.08 11.06
N LYS A 228 -2.36 7.82 11.37
CA LYS A 228 -1.39 6.87 11.90
C LYS A 228 -0.19 6.71 10.97
N ASN A 229 -0.43 6.33 9.71
CA ASN A 229 0.67 5.99 8.79
C ASN A 229 1.45 7.24 8.34
N GLY A 230 0.78 8.37 8.16
CA GLY A 230 1.42 9.66 7.89
C GLY A 230 2.31 10.11 9.05
N SER A 231 1.85 9.95 10.29
CA SER A 231 2.65 10.25 11.49
C SER A 231 3.85 9.32 11.65
N LEU A 232 3.69 8.02 11.33
CA LEU A 232 4.80 7.06 11.33
C LEU A 232 5.82 7.34 10.21
N ALA A 233 5.36 7.79 9.05
CA ALA A 233 6.23 8.29 7.99
C ALA A 233 7.02 9.51 8.50
N LEU A 234 6.35 10.53 9.04
CA LEU A 234 6.99 11.71 9.63
C LEU A 234 8.01 11.33 10.70
N ALA A 235 7.68 10.42 11.62
CA ALA A 235 8.60 9.97 12.66
C ALA A 235 9.85 9.31 12.06
N SER A 236 9.68 8.53 11.00
CA SER A 236 10.78 7.90 10.27
C SER A 236 11.69 8.94 9.61
N LEU A 237 11.12 10.03 9.07
CA LEU A 237 11.88 11.15 8.51
C LEU A 237 12.66 11.90 9.60
N VAL A 238 11.98 12.26 10.69
CA VAL A 238 12.56 13.00 11.82
C VAL A 238 13.71 12.23 12.45
N ARG A 239 13.59 10.91 12.62
CA ARG A 239 14.66 10.07 13.14
C ARG A 239 15.95 10.15 12.31
N LEU A 240 15.83 10.39 11.01
CA LEU A 240 16.95 10.39 10.07
C LEU A 240 17.47 11.80 9.77
N SER A 241 16.68 12.85 9.98
CA SER A 241 17.03 14.22 9.58
C SER A 241 16.39 15.29 10.46
N GLU A 242 17.23 16.17 11.02
CA GLU A 242 16.80 17.38 11.72
C GLU A 242 15.95 18.29 10.82
N THR A 243 16.24 18.33 9.52
CA THR A 243 15.50 19.13 8.55
C THR A 243 14.03 18.72 8.48
N ALA A 244 13.70 17.44 8.65
CA ALA A 244 12.30 16.99 8.74
C ALA A 244 11.63 17.51 10.02
N ALA A 245 12.35 17.51 11.14
CA ALA A 245 11.84 18.03 12.42
C ALA A 245 11.55 19.54 12.33
N LEU A 246 12.48 20.29 11.73
CA LEU A 246 12.33 21.72 11.47
C LEU A 246 11.20 21.99 10.48
N ALA A 247 10.99 21.15 9.46
CA ALA A 247 9.88 21.29 8.52
C ALA A 247 8.51 21.17 9.20
N ILE A 248 8.38 20.30 10.21
CA ILE A 248 7.17 20.20 11.04
C ILE A 248 7.00 21.44 11.92
N LEU A 249 8.09 21.89 12.53
CA LEU A 249 8.08 23.03 13.44
C LEU A 249 7.75 24.35 12.72
N LEU A 250 8.41 24.59 11.58
CA LEU A 250 8.35 25.80 10.76
C LEU A 250 7.33 25.70 9.62
N ASP A 251 6.35 24.81 9.79
CA ASP A 251 5.31 24.57 8.81
C ASP A 251 4.72 25.88 8.27
N SER A 252 4.78 26.08 6.95
CA SER A 252 4.32 27.32 6.31
C SER A 252 2.80 27.57 6.43
N LYS A 253 2.02 26.53 6.79
CA LYS A 253 0.56 26.56 6.84
C LYS A 253 0.00 26.63 8.27
N GLY A 254 0.86 26.72 9.28
CA GLY A 254 0.46 26.73 10.69
C GLY A 254 1.56 26.17 11.59
N SER A 255 1.18 25.71 12.78
CA SER A 255 2.10 24.94 13.62
C SER A 255 1.85 23.47 13.36
N GLY A 256 2.86 22.73 12.87
CA GLY A 256 2.76 21.27 12.76
C GLY A 256 2.57 20.60 14.13
N ILE A 257 3.02 21.24 15.22
CA ILE A 257 2.77 20.77 16.59
C ILE A 257 1.30 20.96 16.98
N GLU A 258 0.65 22.06 16.57
CA GLU A 258 -0.80 22.22 16.78
C GLU A 258 -1.59 21.20 15.95
N LEU A 259 -1.18 20.94 14.70
CA LEU A 259 -1.79 19.87 13.90
C LEU A 259 -1.69 18.51 14.63
N ILE A 260 -0.52 18.15 15.17
CA ILE A 260 -0.35 16.90 15.95
C ILE A 260 -1.33 16.82 17.14
N LYS A 261 -1.57 17.93 17.83
CA LYS A 261 -2.54 17.98 18.94
C LYS A 261 -3.97 17.81 18.43
N ASP A 262 -4.33 18.53 17.37
CA ASP A 262 -5.65 18.50 16.77
C ASP A 262 -5.99 17.08 16.28
N GLU A 263 -5.03 16.40 15.64
CA GLU A 263 -5.17 15.01 15.19
C GLU A 263 -5.35 14.05 16.37
N TYR A 264 -4.59 14.22 17.47
CA TYR A 264 -4.83 13.41 18.68
C TYR A 264 -6.23 13.63 19.25
N HIS A 265 -6.66 14.89 19.35
CA HIS A 265 -7.97 15.23 19.92
C HIS A 265 -9.14 14.77 19.03
N LEU A 266 -8.94 14.66 17.73
CA LEU A 266 -9.91 14.08 16.82
C LEU A 266 -10.01 12.54 16.98
N HIS A 267 -8.89 11.88 17.28
CA HIS A 267 -8.76 10.42 17.36
C HIS A 267 -8.46 9.90 18.78
N LEU A 268 -9.11 10.46 19.80
CA LEU A 268 -8.84 10.17 21.22
C LEU A 268 -8.97 8.68 21.61
N ASP A 269 -9.79 7.93 20.90
CA ASP A 269 -10.08 6.52 21.17
C ASP A 269 -9.30 5.56 20.27
N GLU A 270 -8.41 6.07 19.41
CA GLU A 270 -7.60 5.28 18.48
C GLU A 270 -6.17 5.07 19.02
N PRO A 271 -5.88 3.94 19.71
CA PRO A 271 -4.58 3.71 20.33
C PRO A 271 -3.44 3.69 19.29
N GLY A 272 -3.72 3.26 18.06
CA GLY A 272 -2.76 3.25 16.97
C GLY A 272 -2.33 4.67 16.57
N VAL A 273 -3.27 5.62 16.54
CA VAL A 273 -2.98 7.03 16.25
C VAL A 273 -2.20 7.65 17.39
N ALA A 274 -2.64 7.45 18.64
CA ALA A 274 -1.93 7.95 19.81
C ALA A 274 -0.48 7.46 19.88
N ALA A 275 -0.24 6.16 19.63
CA ALA A 275 1.10 5.60 19.60
C ALA A 275 1.98 6.20 18.48
N ALA A 276 1.43 6.40 17.28
CA ALA A 276 2.14 7.00 16.16
C ALA A 276 2.54 8.46 16.44
N LEU A 277 1.62 9.26 17.00
CA LEU A 277 1.89 10.65 17.36
C LEU A 277 2.91 10.75 18.52
N CYS A 278 2.83 9.85 19.50
CA CYS A 278 3.83 9.74 20.57
C CYS A 278 5.22 9.41 20.01
N LEU A 279 5.32 8.48 19.07
CA LEU A 279 6.58 8.16 18.41
C LEU A 279 7.14 9.38 17.68
N LEU A 280 6.31 10.08 16.89
CA LEU A 280 6.72 11.31 16.20
C LEU A 280 7.25 12.36 17.18
N MET A 281 6.51 12.63 18.26
CA MET A 281 6.94 13.58 19.30
C MET A 281 8.25 13.13 19.97
N ASN A 282 8.44 11.83 20.20
CA ASN A 282 9.67 11.28 20.80
C ASN A 282 10.89 11.44 19.88
N GLU A 283 10.72 11.31 18.57
CA GLU A 283 11.78 11.60 17.60
C GLU A 283 12.07 13.10 17.52
N MET A 284 11.04 13.95 17.58
CA MET A 284 11.20 15.41 17.51
C MET A 284 11.99 15.99 18.69
N VAL A 285 11.80 15.48 19.91
CA VAL A 285 12.50 15.99 21.11
C VAL A 285 13.99 15.63 21.15
N GLN A 286 14.49 14.84 20.21
CA GLN A 286 15.93 14.57 20.08
C GLN A 286 16.71 15.82 19.61
N TYR A 287 16.02 16.82 19.06
CA TYR A 287 16.61 18.06 18.55
C TYR A 287 16.35 19.22 19.52
N ASP A 288 17.42 19.87 20.00
CA ASP A 288 17.33 20.89 21.06
C ASP A 288 16.42 22.07 20.69
N GLU A 289 16.50 22.57 19.46
CA GLU A 289 15.68 23.68 18.99
C GLU A 289 14.19 23.32 18.98
N VAL A 290 13.87 22.12 18.49
CA VAL A 290 12.50 21.59 18.43
C VAL A 290 11.95 21.33 19.84
N MET A 291 12.79 20.81 20.75
CA MET A 291 12.42 20.56 22.13
C MET A 291 12.03 21.83 22.88
N LEU A 292 12.73 22.94 22.66
CA LEU A 292 12.39 24.25 23.26
C LEU A 292 11.01 24.73 22.80
N ASP A 293 10.71 24.59 21.52
CA ASP A 293 9.41 24.96 20.97
C ASP A 293 8.28 24.05 21.42
N MET A 294 8.49 22.74 21.48
CA MET A 294 7.50 21.79 22.02
C MET A 294 7.14 22.10 23.48
N ARG A 295 8.11 22.54 24.30
CA ARG A 295 7.85 23.05 25.66
C ARG A 295 7.05 24.35 25.65
N SER A 296 7.37 25.27 24.73
CA SER A 296 6.64 26.54 24.59
C SER A 296 5.16 26.28 24.28
N GLN A 297 4.89 25.27 23.45
CA GLN A 297 3.56 24.84 23.04
C GLN A 297 2.89 23.86 24.03
N LYS A 298 3.51 23.55 25.19
CA LYS A 298 2.94 22.71 26.25
C LYS A 298 2.63 21.27 25.84
N VAL A 299 3.45 20.67 24.98
CA VAL A 299 3.28 19.27 24.53
C VAL A 299 3.32 18.27 25.71
N GLU A 300 3.96 18.61 26.83
CA GLU A 300 3.95 17.78 28.05
C GLU A 300 2.55 17.53 28.61
N LYS A 301 1.60 18.45 28.37
CA LYS A 301 0.20 18.26 28.78
C LYS A 301 -0.47 17.20 27.93
N LEU A 302 -0.30 17.27 26.62
CA LEU A 302 -0.81 16.28 25.66
C LEU A 302 -0.29 14.88 26.02
N LEU A 303 1.02 14.74 26.26
CA LEU A 303 1.62 13.45 26.66
C LEU A 303 1.05 12.92 27.98
N SER A 304 0.75 13.81 28.93
CA SER A 304 0.12 13.44 30.19
C SER A 304 -1.33 12.96 29.99
N GLU A 305 -2.07 13.61 29.09
CA GLU A 305 -3.43 13.21 28.70
C GLU A 305 -3.43 11.85 28.01
N ILE A 306 -2.52 11.62 27.03
CA ILE A 306 -2.35 10.33 26.36
C ILE A 306 -2.07 9.22 27.38
N LYS A 307 -1.16 9.48 28.32
CA LYS A 307 -0.80 8.51 29.37
C LYS A 307 -1.98 8.17 30.29
N LEU A 308 -2.89 9.12 30.54
CA LEU A 308 -4.10 8.89 31.33
C LEU A 308 -5.13 8.07 30.55
N GLN A 309 -5.27 8.34 29.25
CA GLN A 309 -6.19 7.64 28.35
C GLN A 309 -5.73 6.20 28.09
N PHE A 310 -4.43 5.99 27.92
CA PHE A 310 -3.80 4.70 27.60
C PHE A 310 -2.72 4.31 28.64
N PRO A 311 -3.11 3.92 29.86
CA PRO A 311 -2.16 3.68 30.96
C PRO A 311 -1.30 2.41 30.82
N PHE A 312 -1.55 1.57 29.80
CA PHE A 312 -0.88 0.27 29.59
C PHE A 312 -0.25 0.09 28.20
N SER A 313 -0.19 1.14 27.37
CA SER A 313 0.47 1.12 26.06
C SER A 313 1.84 1.79 26.12
#